data_AF-A0A662HJG9-F1
#
_entry.id   AF-A0A662HJG9-F1
#
_cell.length_a   1.000
_cell.length_b   1.000
_cell.length_c   1.000
_cell.angle_alpha   90.00
_cell.angle_beta   90.00
_cell.angle_gamma   90.00
#
_symmetry.space_group_name_H-M   'P 1'
#
loop_
_entity.id
_entity.type
_entity.pdbx_description
1 polymer ?
#
loop_
_entity_poly.entity_id
_entity_poly.type
_entity_poly.pdbx_seq_one_letter_code
_entity_poly.pdbx_strand_id
1 'polypeptide(L)'
;MKKFLFIFILIIVILAEEALGPTLSQGKVYAVVVSKKTLSNPGWKKVVGKLVEKYGAKVFVYSSDVWEVCVNLSKLASDYVCFVAPPSEASPEFVKSVNRLMRGLDDDPYVDAVWAILTGYSYDDAL
;
A
#
# COMPACT_ATOMS: atom_id res chain seq x y z
N MET A 1 -43.64 -9.48 25.99
CA MET A 1 -43.48 -8.38 25.00
C MET A 1 -42.20 -7.58 25.20
N LYS A 2 -41.93 -7.00 26.39
CA LYS A 2 -40.70 -6.22 26.65
C LYS A 2 -39.38 -6.96 26.38
N LYS A 3 -39.31 -8.27 26.70
CA LYS A 3 -38.12 -9.11 26.46
C LYS A 3 -37.84 -9.38 24.97
N PHE A 4 -38.88 -9.56 24.16
CA PHE A 4 -38.77 -9.72 22.71
C PHE A 4 -38.41 -8.39 22.02
N LEU A 5 -38.96 -7.27 22.51
CA LEU A 5 -38.58 -5.93 22.06
C LEU A 5 -37.10 -5.62 22.38
N PHE A 6 -36.60 -6.05 23.55
CA PHE A 6 -35.21 -5.86 23.94
C PHE A 6 -34.23 -6.66 23.07
N ILE A 7 -34.58 -7.92 22.75
CA ILE A 7 -33.78 -8.78 21.87
C ILE A 7 -33.77 -8.22 20.44
N PHE A 8 -34.90 -7.70 19.95
CA PHE A 8 -35.00 -7.08 18.63
C PHE A 8 -34.18 -5.79 18.53
N ILE A 9 -34.16 -4.96 19.57
CA ILE A 9 -33.29 -3.78 19.62
C ILE A 9 -31.80 -4.18 19.66
N LEU A 10 -31.46 -5.23 20.42
CA LEU A 10 -30.09 -5.74 20.49
C LEU A 10 -29.59 -6.27 19.12
N ILE A 11 -30.45 -6.96 18.37
CA ILE A 11 -30.12 -7.46 17.02
C ILE A 11 -29.92 -6.32 16.02
N ILE A 12 -30.70 -5.23 16.12
CA ILE A 12 -30.56 -4.04 15.28
C ILE A 12 -29.25 -3.32 15.57
N VAL A 13 -28.84 -3.24 16.85
CA VAL A 13 -27.57 -2.59 17.23
C VAL A 13 -26.36 -3.39 16.71
N ILE A 14 -26.41 -4.72 16.78
CA ILE A 14 -25.33 -5.59 16.27
C ILE A 14 -25.23 -5.51 14.73
N LEU A 15 -26.35 -5.40 14.01
CA LEU A 15 -26.36 -5.22 12.55
C LEU A 15 -25.94 -3.80 12.12
N ALA A 16 -26.16 -2.78 12.95
CA ALA A 16 -25.72 -1.41 12.66
C ALA A 16 -24.20 -1.23 12.77
N GLU A 17 -23.52 -2.08 13.54
CA GLU A 17 -22.06 -2.08 13.66
C GLU A 17 -21.38 -2.52 12.36
N GLU A 18 -22.00 -3.41 11.57
CA GLU A 18 -21.53 -3.75 10.21
C GLU A 18 -21.86 -2.67 9.16
N ALA A 19 -22.84 -1.80 9.43
CA ALA A 19 -23.24 -0.71 8.52
C ALA A 19 -22.37 0.56 8.68
N LEU A 20 -21.62 0.65 9.78
CA LEU A 20 -20.55 1.62 9.92
C LEU A 20 -19.35 1.09 9.13
N GLY A 21 -19.30 1.46 7.84
CA GLY A 21 -18.10 1.30 7.02
C GLY A 21 -16.86 1.81 7.77
N PRO A 22 -15.65 1.37 7.37
CA PRO A 22 -14.43 1.61 8.12
C PRO A 22 -14.36 3.08 8.54
N THR A 23 -14.30 3.30 9.85
CA THR A 23 -13.94 4.59 10.42
C THR A 23 -12.67 5.03 9.72
N LEU A 24 -12.73 6.15 8.98
CA LEU A 24 -11.55 6.73 8.34
C LEU A 24 -10.51 6.93 9.44
N SER A 25 -9.51 6.05 9.46
CA SER A 25 -8.34 6.16 10.31
C SER A 25 -7.79 7.57 10.13
N GLN A 26 -7.59 8.29 11.23
CA GLN A 26 -7.11 9.67 11.25
C GLN A 26 -5.64 9.83 10.81
N GLY A 27 -5.07 8.85 10.11
CA GLY A 27 -3.68 8.82 9.64
C GLY A 27 -3.59 8.53 8.14
N LYS A 28 -2.57 9.07 7.50
CA LYS A 28 -2.27 8.85 6.08
C LYS A 28 -1.91 7.39 5.82
N VAL A 29 -2.44 6.81 4.74
CA VAL A 29 -2.18 5.42 4.34
C VAL A 29 -0.91 5.35 3.50
N TYR A 30 0.04 4.54 3.94
CA TYR A 30 1.35 4.39 3.29
C TYR A 30 1.54 2.97 2.76
N ALA A 31 1.96 2.85 1.51
CA ALA A 31 2.32 1.59 0.88
C ALA A 31 3.81 1.57 0.51
N VAL A 32 4.44 0.41 0.67
CA VAL A 32 5.76 0.13 0.13
C VAL A 32 5.64 -0.99 -0.90
N VAL A 33 6.11 -0.74 -2.11
CA VAL A 33 6.15 -1.74 -3.19
C VAL A 33 7.61 -2.11 -3.44
N VAL A 34 7.92 -3.41 -3.49
CA VAL A 34 9.30 -3.89 -3.63
C VAL A 34 9.34 -5.22 -4.40
N SER A 35 10.36 -5.44 -5.22
CA SER A 35 10.54 -6.73 -5.89
C SER A 35 10.92 -7.82 -4.88
N LYS A 36 10.52 -9.06 -5.12
CA LYS A 36 10.91 -10.22 -4.32
C LYS A 36 12.43 -10.37 -4.24
N LYS A 37 13.12 -10.08 -5.36
CA LYS A 37 14.58 -10.07 -5.46
C LYS A 37 15.21 -9.05 -4.53
N THR A 38 14.73 -7.80 -4.57
CA THR A 38 15.21 -6.72 -3.71
C THR A 38 14.91 -7.00 -2.24
N LEU A 39 13.72 -7.47 -1.90
CA LEU A 39 13.34 -7.80 -0.52
C LEU A 39 14.14 -8.98 0.08
N SER A 40 14.69 -9.86 -0.78
CA SER A 40 15.55 -10.96 -0.34
C SER A 40 16.97 -10.50 0.03
N ASN A 41 17.39 -9.30 -0.40
CA ASN A 41 18.64 -8.70 0.03
C ASN A 41 18.49 -8.12 1.45
N PRO A 42 19.31 -8.53 2.44
CA PRO A 42 19.16 -8.07 3.82
C PRO A 42 19.24 -6.55 4.02
N GLY A 43 20.07 -5.86 3.23
CA GLY A 43 20.24 -4.40 3.31
C GLY A 43 18.99 -3.66 2.81
N TRP A 44 18.48 -4.04 1.64
CA TRP A 44 17.24 -3.46 1.12
C TRP A 44 16.01 -3.85 1.95
N LYS A 45 15.99 -5.05 2.53
CA LYS A 45 14.96 -5.43 3.52
C LYS A 45 14.96 -4.52 4.74
N LYS A 46 16.14 -4.06 5.18
CA LYS A 46 16.26 -3.07 6.27
C LYS A 46 15.68 -1.72 5.88
N VAL A 47 15.90 -1.24 4.64
CA VAL A 47 15.27 -0.02 4.10
C VAL A 47 13.74 -0.12 4.15
N VAL A 48 13.18 -1.23 3.63
CA VAL A 48 11.73 -1.50 3.71
C VAL A 48 11.26 -1.50 5.17
N GLY A 49 11.99 -2.16 6.06
CA GLY A 49 11.69 -2.19 7.49
C GLY A 49 11.63 -0.81 8.13
N LYS A 50 12.52 0.12 7.74
CA LYS A 50 12.50 1.50 8.24
C LYS A 50 11.29 2.31 7.76
N LEU A 51 10.86 2.10 6.51
CA LEU A 51 9.62 2.72 6.01
C LEU A 51 8.39 2.17 6.75
N VAL A 52 8.35 0.87 7.02
CA VAL A 52 7.26 0.24 7.80
C VAL A 52 7.24 0.76 9.24
N GLU A 53 8.40 0.82 9.91
CA GLU A 53 8.54 1.34 11.27
C GLU A 53 8.10 2.81 11.38
N LYS A 54 8.50 3.64 10.41
CA LYS A 54 8.24 5.09 10.43
C LYS A 54 6.80 5.45 10.06
N TYR A 55 6.20 4.77 9.09
CA TYR A 55 4.92 5.15 8.50
C TYR A 55 3.79 4.14 8.71
N GLY A 56 4.04 3.02 9.40
CA GLY A 56 3.05 1.94 9.51
C GLY A 56 2.68 1.33 8.15
N ALA A 57 3.63 1.33 7.20
CA ALA A 57 3.34 1.07 5.80
C ALA A 57 2.94 -0.40 5.52
N LYS A 58 2.01 -0.60 4.60
CA LYS A 58 1.69 -1.93 4.06
C LYS A 58 2.65 -2.29 2.93
N VAL A 59 3.27 -3.47 3.03
CA VAL A 59 4.24 -3.94 2.02
C VAL A 59 3.56 -4.80 0.96
N PHE A 60 3.78 -4.46 -0.30
CA PHE A 60 3.41 -5.25 -1.47
C PHE A 60 4.66 -5.75 -2.18
N VAL A 61 4.65 -7.02 -2.57
CA VAL A 61 5.79 -7.68 -3.19
C VAL A 61 5.38 -8.21 -4.55
N TYR A 62 6.14 -7.86 -5.58
CA TYR A 62 5.99 -8.41 -6.93
C TYR A 62 7.16 -9.30 -7.30
N SER A 63 6.95 -10.24 -8.21
CA SER A 63 8.01 -11.17 -8.65
C SER A 63 8.73 -10.65 -9.88
N SER A 64 7.99 -10.31 -10.94
CA SER A 64 8.52 -9.96 -12.25
C SER A 64 8.00 -8.63 -12.78
N ASP A 65 6.73 -8.35 -12.55
CA ASP A 65 6.06 -7.16 -13.04
C ASP A 65 5.42 -6.40 -11.88
N VAL A 66 5.65 -5.09 -11.81
CA VAL A 66 5.05 -4.22 -10.80
C VAL A 66 3.52 -4.19 -10.90
N TRP A 67 2.94 -4.50 -12.07
CA TRP A 67 1.49 -4.61 -12.24
C TRP A 67 0.86 -5.77 -11.45
N GLU A 68 1.65 -6.75 -11.00
CA GLU A 68 1.17 -7.82 -10.12
C GLU A 68 0.52 -7.27 -8.83
N VAL A 69 0.92 -6.08 -8.37
CA VAL A 69 0.36 -5.47 -7.16
C VAL A 69 -0.89 -4.62 -7.40
N CYS A 70 -1.26 -4.34 -8.66
CA CYS A 70 -2.28 -3.35 -9.03
C CYS A 70 -3.61 -3.54 -8.28
N VAL A 71 -4.21 -4.74 -8.36
CA VAL A 71 -5.50 -5.03 -7.72
C VAL A 71 -5.46 -4.83 -6.21
N ASN A 72 -4.38 -5.22 -5.55
CA ASN A 72 -4.28 -5.12 -4.09
C ASN A 72 -3.88 -3.72 -3.62
N LEU A 73 -3.12 -2.99 -4.44
CA LEU A 73 -2.75 -1.60 -4.19
C LEU A 73 -3.95 -0.67 -4.39
N SER A 74 -4.75 -0.90 -5.45
CA SER A 74 -6.03 -0.23 -5.71
C SER A 74 -6.99 -0.37 -4.53
N LYS A 75 -7.20 -1.60 -4.03
CA LYS A 75 -8.04 -1.86 -2.86
C LYS A 75 -7.57 -1.16 -1.58
N LEU A 76 -6.28 -0.84 -1.46
CA LEU A 76 -5.75 -0.15 -0.29
C LEU A 76 -6.07 1.36 -0.32
N ALA A 77 -6.24 1.95 -1.50
CA ALA A 77 -6.46 3.39 -1.68
C ALA A 77 -5.45 4.24 -0.88
N SER A 78 -4.16 4.04 -1.16
CA SER A 78 -3.08 4.67 -0.38
C SER A 78 -2.95 6.16 -0.66
N ASP A 79 -2.66 6.98 0.35
CA ASP A 79 -2.24 8.36 0.14
C ASP A 79 -0.82 8.46 -0.44
N TYR A 80 0.06 7.53 -0.02
CA TYR A 80 1.46 7.50 -0.39
C TYR A 80 1.91 6.11 -0.83
N VAL A 81 2.71 6.04 -1.90
CA VAL A 81 3.32 4.79 -2.38
C VAL A 81 4.82 4.99 -2.60
N CYS A 82 5.64 4.23 -1.87
CA CYS A 82 7.08 4.22 -2.05
C CYS A 82 7.52 2.92 -2.76
N PHE A 83 8.13 3.05 -3.93
CA PHE A 83 8.73 1.94 -4.64
C PHE A 83 10.20 1.82 -4.23
N VAL A 84 10.57 0.76 -3.51
CA VAL A 84 11.97 0.53 -3.12
C VAL A 84 12.64 -0.30 -4.20
N ALA A 85 13.63 0.28 -4.88
CA ALA A 85 14.35 -0.37 -5.97
C ALA A 85 15.84 0.00 -5.97
N PRO A 86 16.77 -0.97 -6.09
CA PRO A 86 18.18 -0.67 -6.32
C PRO A 86 18.39 -0.02 -7.70
N PRO A 87 19.54 0.63 -7.95
CA PRO A 87 19.83 1.29 -9.22
C PRO A 87 19.71 0.36 -10.43
N SER A 88 20.01 -0.93 -10.25
CA SER A 88 19.89 -1.95 -11.30
C SER A 88 18.44 -2.28 -11.69
N GLU A 89 17.45 -1.97 -10.85
CA GLU A 89 16.03 -2.18 -11.11
C GLU A 89 15.29 -0.88 -11.46
N ALA A 90 15.85 0.28 -11.08
CA ALA A 90 15.28 1.61 -11.35
C ALA A 90 15.56 2.11 -12.78
N SER A 91 15.29 1.28 -13.80
CA SER A 91 15.48 1.65 -15.21
C SER A 91 14.43 2.66 -15.71
N PRO A 92 14.66 3.33 -16.87
CA PRO A 92 13.64 4.17 -17.50
C PRO A 92 12.31 3.43 -17.77
N GLU A 93 12.37 2.14 -18.12
CA GLU A 93 11.21 1.28 -18.35
C GLU A 93 10.44 1.03 -17.04
N PHE A 94 11.16 0.78 -15.96
CA PHE A 94 10.56 0.64 -14.63
C PHE A 94 9.85 1.94 -14.21
N VAL A 95 10.49 3.10 -14.38
CA VAL A 95 9.89 4.42 -14.08
C VAL A 95 8.61 4.65 -14.88
N LYS A 96 8.61 4.31 -16.18
CA LYS A 96 7.41 4.38 -17.04
C LYS A 96 6.31 3.45 -16.55
N SER A 97 6.66 2.22 -16.14
CA SER A 97 5.69 1.24 -15.64
C SER A 97 5.04 1.70 -14.34
N VAL A 98 5.85 2.19 -13.38
CA VAL A 98 5.37 2.80 -12.13
C VAL A 98 4.46 4.00 -12.39
N ASN A 99 4.86 4.90 -13.30
CA ASN A 99 4.04 6.07 -13.64
C ASN A 99 2.66 5.70 -14.19
N ARG A 100 2.58 4.64 -15.01
CA ARG A 100 1.33 4.12 -15.56
C ARG A 100 0.51 3.37 -14.52
N LEU A 101 1.15 2.56 -13.68
CA LEU A 101 0.48 1.85 -12.58
C LEU A 101 -0.24 2.83 -11.66
N MET A 102 0.42 3.94 -11.29
CA MET A 102 -0.15 4.97 -10.42
C MET A 102 -1.25 5.84 -11.07
N ARG A 103 -1.61 5.58 -12.33
CA ARG A 103 -2.75 6.18 -13.06
C ARG A 103 -3.75 5.12 -13.52
N GLY A 104 -3.63 3.94 -12.97
CA GLY A 104 -4.41 2.77 -13.34
C GLY A 104 -4.81 1.96 -12.13
N LEU A 105 -4.81 2.58 -10.93
CA LEU A 105 -5.41 1.98 -9.75
C LEU A 105 -6.92 2.21 -9.72
N ASP A 106 -7.42 3.23 -10.42
CA ASP A 106 -8.84 3.42 -10.72
C ASP A 106 -9.11 3.73 -12.23
N ASP A 107 -10.34 4.12 -12.55
CA ASP A 107 -10.81 4.34 -13.93
C ASP A 107 -10.55 5.75 -14.46
N ASP A 108 -9.94 6.64 -13.67
CA ASP A 108 -9.67 8.03 -14.04
C ASP A 108 -8.23 8.23 -14.56
N PRO A 109 -7.93 9.34 -15.26
CA PRO A 109 -6.63 9.55 -15.89
C PRO A 109 -5.56 10.14 -14.94
N TYR A 110 -5.92 10.45 -13.70
CA TYR A 110 -5.09 11.14 -12.73
C TYR A 110 -4.25 10.17 -11.92
N VAL A 111 -3.35 10.74 -11.11
CA VAL A 111 -2.49 9.95 -10.25
C VAL A 111 -3.22 9.60 -8.95
N ASP A 112 -3.26 8.32 -8.62
CA ASP A 112 -4.06 7.78 -7.51
C ASP A 112 -3.45 8.04 -6.11
N ALA A 113 -2.14 8.28 -6.05
CA ALA A 113 -1.42 8.57 -4.81
C ALA A 113 -0.16 9.41 -5.05
N VAL A 114 0.36 10.06 -4.01
CA VAL A 114 1.70 10.65 -4.07
C VAL A 114 2.72 9.51 -4.04
N TRP A 115 3.62 9.47 -5.03
CA TRP A 115 4.56 8.36 -5.14
C TRP A 115 5.99 8.80 -5.42
N ALA A 116 6.93 7.94 -5.03
CA ALA A 116 8.35 8.09 -5.30
C ALA A 116 9.02 6.73 -5.45
N ILE A 117 10.15 6.70 -6.17
CA ILE A 117 11.07 5.57 -6.17
C ILE A 117 12.20 5.91 -5.20
N LEU A 118 12.34 5.13 -4.13
CA LEU A 118 13.47 5.21 -3.21
C LEU A 118 14.60 4.30 -3.72
N THR A 119 15.74 4.92 -4.00
CA THR A 119 16.95 4.25 -4.47
C THR A 119 18.19 4.91 -3.85
N GLY A 120 19.34 4.28 -4.01
CA GLY A 120 20.65 4.73 -3.52
C GLY A 120 21.73 3.91 -4.22
N TYR A 121 22.98 4.41 -4.29
CA TYR A 121 24.08 3.64 -4.90
C TYR A 121 24.21 2.26 -4.22
N SER A 122 24.07 2.25 -2.90
CA SER A 122 23.88 1.09 -2.04
C SER A 122 22.61 1.24 -1.20
N TYR A 123 22.26 0.20 -0.43
CA TYR A 123 21.16 0.30 0.54
C TYR A 123 21.48 1.25 1.71
N ASP A 124 22.76 1.48 2.04
CA ASP A 124 23.15 2.39 3.13
C ASP A 124 22.89 3.85 2.75
N ASP A 125 22.98 4.21 1.46
CA ASP A 125 22.64 5.54 0.96
C ASP A 125 21.13 5.81 0.97
N ALA A 126 20.31 4.76 1.06
CA ALA A 126 18.84 4.83 1.07
C ALA A 126 18.24 4.74 2.48
N LEU A 127 19.05 4.47 3.51
CA LEU A 127 18.64 4.37 4.92
C LEU A 127 18.60 5.73 5.62
#